data_AF-R9JG53-F1
#
_entry.id   AF-R9JG53-F1
#
_cell.length_a   1.000
_cell.length_b   1.000
_cell.length_c   1.000
_cell.angle_alpha   90.00
_cell.angle_beta   90.00
_cell.angle_gamma   90.00
#
_symmetry.space_group_name_H-M   'P 1'
#
loop_
_entity.id
_entity.type
_entity.pdbx_description
1 polymer ?
#
loop_
_entity_poly.entity_id
_entity_poly.type
_entity_poly.pdbx_seq_one_letter_code
_entity_poly.pdbx_strand_id
1 'polypeptide(L)'
;MHLKNKTVYIEKWVYNKPKLMPNQDGNIILISKGCFGPVEVYEWGIDANKQAYERYEWLENDFYQSDNYWITITQEQLLQQIQNVIVLFRNNGFPDWAEMYETILEQLNCDLK
;
A
#
# COMPACT_ATOMS: atom_id res chain seq x y z
N MET A 1 0.29 10.15 20.66
CA MET A 1 0.25 11.19 19.60
C MET A 1 -0.95 10.91 18.70
N HIS A 2 -1.92 11.83 18.58
CA HIS A 2 -3.02 11.66 17.61
C HIS A 2 -2.53 12.16 16.23
N LEU A 3 -2.08 11.24 15.37
CA LEU A 3 -1.77 11.56 13.98
C LEU A 3 -3.06 11.93 13.23
N LYS A 4 -3.24 13.23 13.00
CA LYS A 4 -4.41 13.81 12.31
C LYS A 4 -4.39 13.60 10.79
N ASN A 5 -3.23 13.30 10.20
CA ASN A 5 -3.09 13.24 8.74
C ASN A 5 -3.44 11.85 8.21
N LYS A 6 -4.51 11.77 7.41
CA LYS A 6 -4.93 10.55 6.70
C LYS A 6 -4.02 10.22 5.51
N THR A 7 -3.24 11.19 5.05
CA THR A 7 -2.38 11.10 3.88
C THR A 7 -1.02 11.74 4.13
N VAL A 8 -0.01 11.29 3.39
CA VAL A 8 1.34 11.85 3.33
C VAL A 8 1.76 12.02 1.88
N TYR A 9 2.42 13.13 1.57
CA TYR A 9 2.92 13.45 0.24
C TYR A 9 4.43 13.25 0.20
N ILE A 10 4.91 12.45 -0.74
CA ILE A 10 6.34 12.26 -1.01
C ILE A 10 6.54 12.42 -2.52
N GLU A 11 7.26 13.49 -2.90
CA GLU A 11 7.40 13.91 -4.30
C GLU A 11 6.02 14.05 -4.98
N LYS A 12 5.78 13.29 -6.05
CA LYS A 12 4.50 13.26 -6.79
C LYS A 12 3.46 12.31 -6.19
N TRP A 13 3.83 11.50 -5.20
CA TRP A 13 3.00 10.43 -4.68
C TRP A 13 2.25 10.87 -3.42
N VAL A 14 0.98 10.46 -3.36
CA VAL A 14 0.12 10.63 -2.19
C VAL A 14 -0.15 9.25 -1.60
N TYR A 15 0.36 9.03 -0.40
CA TYR A 15 0.18 7.80 0.35
C TYR A 15 -1.03 7.93 1.27
N ASN A 16 -1.90 6.92 1.24
CA ASN A 16 -3.02 6.81 2.16
C ASN A 16 -2.62 5.98 3.38
N LYS A 17 -3.18 6.35 4.54
CA LYS A 17 -2.93 5.60 5.77
C LYS A 17 -3.45 4.16 5.62
N PRO A 18 -2.68 3.13 5.99
CA PRO A 18 -3.12 1.75 5.91
C PRO A 18 -4.41 1.52 6.71
N LYS A 19 -5.30 0.70 6.16
CA LYS A 19 -6.52 0.25 6.85
C LYS A 19 -6.49 -1.27 6.94
N LEU A 20 -6.36 -1.78 8.16
CA LEU A 20 -6.32 -3.23 8.43
C LEU A 20 -7.70 -3.89 8.43
N MET A 21 -8.74 -3.15 8.06
CA MET A 21 -10.09 -3.69 7.89
C MET A 21 -10.29 -4.09 6.43
N PRO A 22 -10.81 -5.30 6.17
CA PRO A 22 -11.20 -5.70 4.83
C PRO A 22 -12.19 -4.71 4.21
N ASN A 23 -12.07 -4.47 2.90
CA ASN A 23 -13.04 -3.73 2.11
C ASN A 23 -14.30 -4.60 1.85
N GLN A 24 -15.23 -4.09 1.03
CA GLN A 24 -16.46 -4.84 0.69
C GLN A 24 -16.20 -6.17 -0.02
N ASP A 25 -15.08 -6.28 -0.74
CA ASP A 25 -14.65 -7.49 -1.44
C ASP A 25 -13.84 -8.44 -0.55
N GLY A 26 -13.63 -8.10 0.73
CA GLY A 26 -12.82 -8.88 1.66
C GLY A 26 -11.30 -8.64 1.55
N ASN A 27 -10.87 -7.66 0.74
CA ASN A 27 -9.47 -7.34 0.54
C ASN A 27 -8.97 -6.33 1.60
N ILE A 28 -7.78 -6.58 2.16
CA ILE A 28 -7.09 -5.64 3.04
C ILE A 28 -6.05 -4.89 2.23
N ILE A 29 -6.17 -3.56 2.15
CA ILE A 29 -5.21 -2.70 1.44
C ILE A 29 -4.18 -2.17 2.45
N LEU A 30 -2.94 -2.62 2.31
CA LEU A 30 -1.84 -2.29 3.22
C LEU A 30 -1.06 -1.07 2.74
N ILE A 31 -0.82 -0.97 1.44
CA ILE A 31 -0.14 0.17 0.82
C ILE A 31 -1.05 0.68 -0.27
N SER A 32 -1.34 1.97 -0.26
CA SER A 32 -2.05 2.65 -1.34
C SER A 32 -1.35 3.97 -1.59
N LYS A 33 -0.83 4.15 -2.81
CA LYS A 33 -0.26 5.41 -3.27
C LYS A 33 -0.90 5.80 -4.59
N GLY A 34 -1.20 7.09 -4.74
CA GLY A 34 -1.68 7.64 -6.00
C GLY A 34 -0.81 8.79 -6.50
N CYS A 35 -0.88 9.07 -7.80
CA CYS A 35 -0.36 10.29 -8.39
C CYS A 35 -1.54 11.08 -8.99
N PHE A 36 -1.41 12.41 -9.08
CA PHE A 36 -2.40 13.29 -9.70
C PHE A 36 -1.93 13.87 -11.05
N GLY A 37 -0.81 13.38 -11.57
CA GLY A 37 -0.27 13.76 -12.87
C GLY A 37 0.74 12.73 -13.36
N PRO A 38 0.32 11.62 -13.98
CA PRO A 38 -1.05 11.21 -14.33
C PRO A 38 -1.90 10.73 -13.14
N VAL A 39 -3.23 10.59 -13.32
CA VAL A 39 -4.12 10.01 -12.28
C VAL A 39 -4.01 8.49 -12.28
N GLU A 40 -3.21 7.97 -11.36
CA GLU A 40 -2.91 6.55 -11.21
C GLU A 40 -2.89 6.14 -9.74
N VAL A 41 -3.19 4.86 -9.47
CA VAL A 41 -3.16 4.26 -8.14
C VAL A 41 -2.39 2.95 -8.17
N TYR A 42 -1.51 2.76 -7.20
CA TYR A 42 -0.85 1.49 -6.91
C TYR A 42 -1.23 1.02 -5.53
N GLU A 43 -1.65 -0.25 -5.44
CA GLU A 43 -2.05 -0.88 -4.19
C GLU A 43 -1.33 -2.22 -3.98
N TRP A 44 -0.96 -2.48 -2.73
CA TRP A 44 -0.51 -3.78 -2.27
C TRP A 44 -1.33 -4.19 -1.06
N GLY A 45 -1.67 -5.46 -0.99
CA GLY A 45 -2.55 -5.95 0.05
C GLY A 45 -2.66 -7.46 0.10
N ILE A 46 -3.67 -7.90 0.85
CA ILE A 46 -4.05 -9.30 1.00
C ILE A 46 -5.51 -9.44 0.55
N ASP A 47 -5.77 -10.37 -0.35
CA ASP A 47 -7.11 -10.60 -0.88
C ASP A 47 -7.98 -11.42 0.09
N ALA A 48 -9.25 -11.61 -0.25
CA ALA A 48 -10.19 -12.42 0.54
C ALA A 48 -9.74 -13.89 0.71
N ASN A 49 -8.87 -14.40 -0.16
CA ASN A 49 -8.31 -15.75 -0.12
C ASN A 49 -6.99 -15.81 0.65
N LYS A 50 -6.61 -14.72 1.33
CA LYS A 50 -5.34 -14.54 2.06
C LYS A 50 -4.10 -14.59 1.16
N GLN A 51 -4.26 -14.31 -0.13
CA GLN A 51 -3.15 -14.20 -1.08
C GLN A 51 -2.68 -12.75 -1.15
N ALA A 52 -1.36 -12.56 -1.18
CA ALA A 52 -0.80 -11.24 -1.41
C ALA A 52 -1.06 -10.82 -2.87
N TYR A 53 -1.37 -9.55 -3.07
CA TYR A 53 -1.58 -9.00 -4.40
C TYR A 53 -0.90 -7.65 -4.60
N GLU A 54 -0.69 -7.34 -5.87
CA GLU A 54 -0.36 -6.01 -6.36
C GLU A 54 -1.38 -5.60 -7.42
N ARG A 55 -1.81 -4.34 -7.35
CA ARG A 55 -2.74 -3.75 -8.30
C ARG A 55 -2.23 -2.40 -8.76
N TYR A 56 -2.43 -2.13 -10.05
CA TYR A 56 -2.26 -0.82 -10.64
C TYR A 56 -3.52 -0.45 -11.42
N GLU A 57 -3.93 0.81 -11.27
CA GLU A 57 -5.01 1.39 -12.04
C GLU A 57 -4.65 2.79 -12.54
N TRP A 58 -4.74 2.96 -13.85
CA TRP A 58 -4.90 4.25 -14.49
C TRP A 58 -6.36 4.69 -14.44
N LEU A 59 -6.60 5.91 -13.97
CA LEU A 59 -7.93 6.47 -13.72
C LEU A 59 -8.20 7.78 -14.47
N GLU A 60 -7.25 8.29 -15.24
CA GLU A 60 -7.37 9.61 -15.87
C GLU A 60 -8.26 9.61 -17.12
N ASN A 61 -8.12 8.59 -17.97
CA ASN A 61 -8.81 8.42 -19.25
C ASN A 61 -8.62 6.98 -19.78
N ASP A 62 -9.18 6.64 -20.93
CA ASP A 62 -9.13 5.26 -21.43
C ASP A 62 -7.82 4.90 -22.18
N PHE A 63 -6.88 5.84 -22.35
CA PHE A 63 -5.70 5.62 -23.18
C PHE A 63 -4.75 4.54 -22.66
N TYR A 64 -4.66 4.39 -21.34
CA TYR A 64 -3.80 3.42 -20.67
C TYR A 64 -4.60 2.43 -19.82
N GLN A 65 -5.91 2.32 -20.05
CA GLN A 65 -6.76 1.39 -19.30
C GLN A 65 -6.33 -0.08 -19.50
N SER A 66 -5.76 -0.41 -20.66
CA SER A 66 -5.20 -1.74 -20.94
C SER A 66 -4.02 -2.13 -20.04
N ASP A 67 -3.38 -1.14 -19.42
CA ASP A 67 -2.21 -1.35 -18.58
C ASP A 67 -2.62 -1.66 -17.12
N ASN A 68 -3.90 -1.48 -16.78
CA ASN A 68 -4.44 -1.83 -15.47
C ASN A 68 -4.22 -3.33 -15.21
N TYR A 69 -3.73 -3.66 -14.02
CA TYR A 69 -3.50 -5.05 -13.64
C TYR A 69 -3.86 -5.32 -12.19
N TRP A 70 -4.15 -6.60 -11.96
CA TRP A 70 -4.23 -7.22 -10.66
C TRP A 70 -3.49 -8.54 -10.74
N ILE A 71 -2.43 -8.69 -9.97
CA ILE A 71 -1.63 -9.92 -9.96
C ILE A 71 -1.47 -10.44 -8.55
N THR A 72 -1.49 -11.77 -8.42
CA THR A 72 -1.04 -12.44 -7.19
C THR A 72 0.48 -12.32 -7.12
N ILE A 73 0.98 -11.89 -5.97
CA ILE A 73 2.42 -11.84 -5.67
C ILE A 73 2.72 -12.80 -4.53
N THR A 74 4.00 -13.13 -4.34
CA THR A 74 4.40 -13.91 -3.16
C THR A 74 4.31 -13.05 -1.91
N GLN A 75 4.16 -13.70 -0.76
CA GLN A 75 4.18 -13.00 0.51
C GLN A 75 5.52 -12.30 0.77
N GLU A 76 6.63 -12.89 0.31
CA GLU A 76 7.96 -12.27 0.38
C GLU A 76 8.01 -10.94 -0.39
N GLN A 77 7.41 -10.88 -1.59
CA GLN A 77 7.33 -9.65 -2.38
C GLN A 77 6.53 -8.56 -1.65
N LEU A 78 5.42 -8.94 -1.00
CA LEU A 78 4.62 -8.02 -0.19
C LEU A 78 5.41 -7.49 1.02
N LEU A 79 6.10 -8.37 1.75
CA LEU A 79 6.93 -7.99 2.91
C LEU A 79 8.08 -7.06 2.49
N GLN A 80 8.73 -7.36 1.37
CA GLN A 80 9.78 -6.50 0.80
C GLN A 80 9.23 -5.12 0.46
N GLN A 81 8.02 -5.04 -0.10
CA GLN A 81 7.42 -3.75 -0.43
C GLN A 81 7.05 -2.95 0.82
N ILE A 82 6.58 -3.60 1.89
CA ILE A 82 6.37 -2.95 3.19
C ILE A 82 7.69 -2.40 3.74
N GLN A 83 8.78 -3.17 3.66
CA GLN A 83 10.11 -2.70 4.08
C GLN A 83 10.59 -1.49 3.27
N ASN A 84 10.39 -1.48 1.94
CA ASN A 84 10.72 -0.34 1.10
C ASN A 84 9.97 0.92 1.54
N VAL A 85 8.67 0.78 1.86
CA VAL A 85 7.83 1.88 2.33
C VAL A 85 8.25 2.38 3.72
N ILE A 86 8.66 1.51 4.64
CA ILE A 86 9.24 1.89 5.94
C ILE A 86 10.48 2.77 5.74
N VAL A 87 11.42 2.33 4.89
CA VAL A 87 12.65 3.08 4.60
C VAL A 87 12.32 4.43 3.94
N LEU A 88 11.39 4.44 2.98
CA LEU A 88 10.94 5.65 2.31
C LEU A 88 10.39 6.68 3.32
N PHE A 89 9.51 6.27 4.24
CA PHE A 89 8.94 7.18 5.22
C PHE A 89 9.99 7.71 6.21
N ARG A 90 10.93 6.87 6.66
CA ARG A 90 12.05 7.30 7.51
C ARG A 90 12.90 8.36 6.83
N ASN A 91 13.28 8.13 5.58
CA ASN A 91 14.14 9.04 4.81
C ASN A 91 13.45 10.37 4.48
N ASN A 92 12.11 10.40 4.48
CA ASN A 92 11.32 11.61 4.18
C ASN A 92 10.76 12.31 5.43
N GLY A 93 11.21 11.93 6.63
CA GLY A 93 10.81 12.61 7.87
C GLY A 93 9.42 12.24 8.39
N PHE A 94 8.93 11.04 8.07
CA PHE A 94 7.65 10.50 8.53
C PHE A 94 7.85 9.24 9.42
N PRO A 95 8.58 9.32 10.54
CA PRO A 95 8.86 8.17 11.39
C PRO A 95 7.59 7.50 11.94
N ASP A 96 6.58 8.28 12.32
CA ASP A 96 5.28 7.77 12.76
C ASP A 96 4.60 6.86 11.72
N TRP A 97 4.78 7.16 10.42
CA TRP A 97 4.27 6.30 9.35
C TRP A 97 5.09 5.04 9.19
N ALA A 98 6.42 5.15 9.29
CA ALA A 98 7.30 4.01 9.29
C ALA A 98 6.97 3.03 10.43
N GLU A 99 6.77 3.53 11.65
CA GLU A 99 6.41 2.71 12.83
C GLU A 99 5.07 1.97 12.63
N MET A 100 4.07 2.62 12.01
CA MET A 100 2.82 1.95 11.66
C MET A 100 3.05 0.77 10.72
N TYR A 101 3.90 0.92 9.71
CA TYR A 101 4.23 -0.18 8.80
C TYR A 101 5.10 -1.26 9.45
N GLU A 102 5.94 -0.91 10.43
CA GLU A 102 6.67 -1.90 11.24
C GLU A 102 5.72 -2.78 12.05
N THR A 103 4.70 -2.19 12.68
CA THR A 103 3.65 -2.96 13.39
C THR A 103 2.89 -3.90 12.44
N ILE A 104 2.58 -3.43 11.22
CA ILE A 104 1.94 -4.28 10.19
C ILE A 104 2.86 -5.43 9.81
N LEU A 105 4.14 -5.16 9.59
CA LEU A 105 5.13 -6.16 9.22
C LEU A 105 5.27 -7.23 10.31
N GLU A 106 5.29 -6.85 11.58
CA GLU A 106 5.31 -7.76 12.72
C GLU A 106 4.06 -8.66 12.76
N GLN A 107 2.87 -8.07 12.59
CA GLN A 107 1.61 -8.83 12.57
C GLN A 107 1.61 -9.89 11.46
N LEU A 108 2.02 -9.51 10.24
CA LEU A 108 2.07 -10.44 9.11
C LEU A 108 3.07 -11.58 9.32
N ASN A 109 4.20 -11.30 9.97
CA ASN A 109 5.19 -12.32 10.31
C ASN A 109 4.73 -13.25 11.44
N CYS A 110 3.87 -12.77 12.35
CA CYS A 110 3.24 -13.60 13.37
C CYS A 110 2.18 -14.54 12.78
N ASP A 111 1.39 -14.06 11.82
CA ASP A 111 0.35 -14.86 11.16
C ASP A 111 0.94 -15.96 10.23
N LEU A 112 2.24 -15.86 9.92
CA LEU A 112 3.01 -16.85 9.15
C LEU A 112 3.59 -18.01 9.97
N LYS A 113 3.56 -17.93 11.31
CA LYS A 113 4.08 -18.96 12.21
C LYS A 113 2.99 -19.93 12.66
#